data_AF-A0A3P7N5M5-F1
#
_entry.id   AF-A0A3P7N5M5-F1
#
_cell.length_a   1.000
_cell.length_b   1.000
_cell.length_c   1.000
_cell.angle_alpha   90.00
_cell.angle_beta   90.00
_cell.angle_gamma   90.00
#
_symmetry.space_group_name_H-M   'P 1'
#
loop_
_entity.id
_entity.type
_entity.pdbx_description
1 polymer ?
#
loop_
_entity_poly.entity_id
_entity_poly.type
_entity_poly.pdbx_seq_one_letter_code
_entity_poly.pdbx_strand_id
1 'polypeptide(L)'
;MSTIDGSLRAVEPHSGVVKWTLKGGSKRDVWLEIDPETGTKLHELSLSHTDRHCPLNKNSSVFIGRSEYKLTMFDPENQKRRWNATFTDYSSHLLPTDSSYRYQHFASTMAGRVVTVNKDDGKVVWETDA
;
A
#
# COMPACT_ATOMS: atom_id res chain seq x y z
N MET A 1 3.45 -12.67 10.69
CA MET A 1 3.54 -13.03 12.12
C MET A 1 4.96 -12.71 12.56
N SER A 2 5.14 -11.67 13.38
CA SER A 2 6.44 -11.35 13.98
C SER A 2 6.63 -12.25 15.20
N THR A 3 7.76 -12.94 15.30
CA THR A 3 8.11 -13.72 16.50
C THR A 3 8.51 -12.80 17.66
N ILE A 4 8.53 -13.34 18.87
CA ILE A 4 8.88 -12.64 20.12
C ILE A 4 10.32 -12.06 20.10
N ASP A 5 11.19 -12.59 19.25
CA ASP A 5 12.55 -12.09 18.97
C ASP A 5 12.60 -11.03 17.85
N GLY A 6 11.45 -10.60 17.33
CA GLY A 6 11.34 -9.60 16.26
C GLY A 6 11.83 -10.07 14.88
N SER A 7 12.13 -11.36 14.70
CA SER A 7 12.75 -11.88 13.47
C SER A 7 11.73 -12.44 12.48
N LEU A 8 11.80 -11.99 11.22
CA LEU A 8 11.07 -12.62 10.11
C LEU A 8 11.86 -13.83 9.58
N ARG A 9 11.19 -14.98 9.49
CA ARG A 9 11.75 -16.23 8.96
C ARG A 9 10.79 -16.86 7.96
N ALA A 10 11.32 -17.40 6.87
CA ALA A 10 10.57 -18.24 5.94
C ALA A 10 10.92 -19.71 6.20
N VAL A 11 9.88 -20.51 6.43
CA VAL A 11 10.00 -21.93 6.75
C VAL A 11 9.48 -22.78 5.60
N GLU A 12 10.11 -23.92 5.38
CA GLU A 12 9.58 -24.95 4.49
C GLU A 12 8.35 -25.61 5.14
N PRO A 13 7.17 -25.64 4.47
CA PRO A 13 5.92 -26.04 5.10
C PRO A 13 5.89 -27.47 5.68
N HIS A 14 6.63 -28.40 5.05
CA HIS A 14 6.59 -29.82 5.43
C HIS A 14 7.60 -30.18 6.53
N SER A 15 8.81 -29.61 6.46
CA SER A 15 9.90 -29.93 7.38
C SER A 15 10.00 -28.96 8.57
N GLY A 16 9.41 -27.76 8.45
CA GLY A 16 9.55 -26.67 9.41
C GLY A 16 10.94 -26.02 9.40
N VAL A 17 11.84 -26.46 8.52
CA VAL A 17 13.21 -25.93 8.43
C VAL A 17 13.17 -24.48 7.94
N VAL A 18 13.89 -23.61 8.65
CA VAL A 18 14.07 -22.21 8.23
C VAL A 18 14.96 -22.17 6.99
N LYS A 19 14.41 -21.72 5.87
CA LYS A 19 15.16 -21.54 4.61
C LYS A 19 15.67 -20.12 4.44
N TRP A 20 15.00 -19.14 5.06
CA TRP A 20 15.38 -17.74 4.95
C TRP A 20 15.18 -17.01 6.27
N THR A 21 16.14 -16.17 6.63
CA THR A 21 16.07 -15.28 7.79
C THR A 21 16.25 -13.84 7.33
N LEU A 22 15.51 -12.90 7.94
CA LEU A 22 15.67 -11.48 7.68
C LEU A 22 17.03 -10.99 8.20
N LYS A 23 17.83 -10.38 7.33
CA LYS A 23 19.09 -9.73 7.70
C LYS A 23 18.88 -8.29 8.13
N GLY A 24 17.93 -7.61 7.50
CA GLY A 24 17.64 -6.22 7.73
C GLY A 24 16.57 -5.72 6.77
N GLY A 25 16.01 -4.57 7.11
CA GLY A 25 15.04 -3.90 6.27
C GLY A 25 14.97 -2.42 6.56
N SER A 26 14.33 -1.69 5.66
CA SER A 26 14.00 -0.29 5.85
C SER A 26 12.54 -0.06 5.49
N LYS A 27 11.96 0.95 6.15
CA LYS A 27 10.63 1.46 5.86
C LYS A 27 10.75 2.92 5.46
N ARG A 28 10.08 3.31 4.38
CA ARG A 28 9.96 4.70 3.94
C ARG A 28 8.47 5.05 3.82
N ASP A 29 8.04 6.00 4.62
CA ASP A 29 6.68 6.54 4.60
C ASP A 29 6.68 7.91 3.91
N VAL A 30 5.80 8.07 2.92
CA VAL A 30 5.63 9.33 2.19
C VAL A 30 4.14 9.64 2.01
N TRP A 31 3.83 10.91 1.77
CA TRP A 31 2.54 11.37 1.28
C TRP A 31 2.69 11.89 -0.14
N LEU A 32 1.87 11.38 -1.06
CA LEU A 32 1.80 11.83 -2.44
C LEU A 32 0.68 12.85 -2.57
N GLU A 33 1.00 14.07 -3.00
CA GLU A 33 0.01 15.08 -3.35
C GLU A 33 -0.38 14.91 -4.82
N ILE A 34 -1.66 14.69 -5.08
CA ILE A 34 -2.23 14.42 -6.39
C ILE A 34 -3.26 15.50 -6.74
N ASP A 35 -3.18 16.03 -7.96
CA ASP A 35 -4.25 16.83 -8.55
C ASP A 35 -5.44 15.93 -8.90
N PRO A 36 -6.63 16.14 -8.30
CA PRO A 36 -7.79 15.28 -8.55
C PRO A 36 -8.39 15.42 -9.95
N GLU A 37 -8.17 16.53 -10.66
CA GLU A 37 -8.71 16.76 -12.00
C GLU A 37 -7.84 16.09 -13.06
N THR A 38 -6.52 16.22 -12.94
CA THR A 38 -5.57 15.70 -13.93
C THR A 38 -4.98 14.35 -13.58
N GLY A 39 -5.06 13.93 -12.31
CA GLY A 39 -4.41 12.73 -11.78
C GLY A 39 -2.89 12.84 -11.67
N THR A 40 -2.32 14.04 -11.86
CA THR A 40 -0.87 14.24 -11.84
C THR A 40 -0.32 14.33 -10.42
N LYS A 41 0.88 13.76 -10.21
CA LYS A 41 1.60 13.91 -8.93
C LYS A 41 2.27 15.27 -8.86
N LEU A 42 1.84 16.09 -7.91
CA LEU A 42 2.37 17.44 -7.67
C LEU A 42 3.64 17.38 -6.81
N HIS A 43 3.52 16.78 -5.62
CA HIS A 43 4.59 16.77 -4.61
C HIS A 43 4.66 15.43 -3.86
N GLU A 44 5.80 15.18 -3.21
CA GLU A 44 6.01 14.04 -2.30
C GLU A 44 6.56 14.57 -0.98
N LEU A 45 5.82 14.35 0.11
CA LEU A 45 6.17 14.78 1.45
C LEU A 45 6.70 13.58 2.23
N SER A 46 7.78 13.76 3.00
CA SER A 46 8.29 12.71 3.88
C SER A 46 8.92 13.29 5.14
N LEU A 47 8.96 12.50 6.21
CA LEU A 47 9.47 12.92 7.52
C LEU A 47 10.98 13.22 7.52
N SER A 48 11.72 12.75 6.52
CA SER A 48 13.16 13.01 6.36
C SER A 48 13.46 14.39 5.75
N HIS A 49 12.44 15.12 5.28
CA HIS A 49 12.61 16.46 4.73
C HIS A 49 12.29 17.50 5.79
N THR A 50 13.17 18.51 5.93
CA THR A 50 13.13 19.55 6.96
C THR A 50 12.09 20.64 6.74
N ASP A 51 11.42 20.67 5.57
CA ASP A 51 10.35 21.62 5.30
C ASP A 51 9.05 21.16 5.98
N ARG A 52 8.91 21.53 7.26
CA ARG A 52 7.70 21.37 8.06
C ARG A 52 6.62 22.38 7.65
N HIS A 53 6.22 22.39 6.39
CA HIS A 53 5.00 23.08 5.99
C HIS A 53 3.81 22.14 6.19
N CYS A 54 2.87 22.56 7.02
CA CYS A 54 1.60 21.84 7.19
C CYS A 54 0.91 21.80 5.82
N PRO A 55 0.66 20.62 5.23
CA PRO A 55 0.11 20.52 3.87
C PRO A 55 -1.36 20.93 3.77
N LEU A 56 -1.97 21.36 4.87
CA LEU A 56 -3.29 22.01 4.94
C LEU A 56 -3.25 23.43 4.35
N ASN A 57 -2.71 23.57 3.14
CA ASN A 57 -2.96 24.74 2.32
C ASN A 57 -4.29 24.52 1.57
N LYS A 58 -4.99 25.61 1.28
CA LYS A 58 -6.37 25.69 0.74
C LYS A 58 -6.58 25.09 -0.67
N ASN A 59 -5.72 24.18 -1.10
CA ASN A 59 -5.77 23.55 -2.42
C ASN A 59 -6.59 22.26 -2.33
N SER A 60 -7.43 22.01 -3.34
CA SER A 60 -8.27 20.82 -3.50
C SER A 60 -7.47 19.55 -3.81
N SER A 61 -6.23 19.42 -3.32
CA SER A 61 -5.36 18.29 -3.61
C SER A 61 -5.78 17.04 -2.82
N VAL A 62 -5.61 15.85 -3.43
CA VAL A 62 -5.82 14.56 -2.76
C VAL A 62 -4.47 14.03 -2.28
N PHE A 63 -4.42 13.59 -1.02
CA PHE A 63 -3.21 12.99 -0.45
C PHE A 63 -3.35 11.47 -0.32
N ILE A 64 -2.39 10.74 -0.88
CA ILE A 64 -2.29 9.29 -0.78
C ILE A 64 -1.03 8.95 0.01
N GLY A 65 -1.19 8.29 1.15
CA GLY A 65 -0.09 7.74 1.93
C GLY A 65 0.51 6.53 1.21
N ARG A 66 1.84 6.44 1.19
CA ARG A 66 2.58 5.30 0.63
C ARG A 66 3.65 4.85 1.62
N SER A 67 3.61 3.57 1.97
CA SER A 67 4.63 2.90 2.80
C SER A 67 5.39 1.89 1.96
N GLU A 68 6.68 2.15 1.71
CA GLU A 68 7.59 1.23 1.01
C GLU A 68 8.50 0.52 2.01
N TYR A 69 8.50 -0.81 1.96
CA TYR A 69 9.30 -1.69 2.80
C TYR A 69 10.31 -2.42 1.92
N LYS A 70 11.60 -2.32 2.26
CA LYS A 70 12.67 -3.09 1.60
C LYS A 70 13.21 -4.10 2.58
N LEU A 71 13.24 -5.37 2.18
CA LEU A 71 13.70 -6.48 3.02
C LEU A 71 14.88 -7.18 2.32
N THR A 72 15.89 -7.54 3.10
CA THR A 72 16.98 -8.42 2.65
C THR A 72 16.95 -9.70 3.48
N MET A 73 16.71 -10.83 2.81
CA MET A 73 16.69 -12.17 3.39
C MET A 73 18.00 -12.90 3.04
N PHE A 74 18.46 -13.78 3.92
CA PHE A 74 19.61 -14.63 3.67
C PHE A 74 19.31 -16.10 4.00
N ASP A 75 19.98 -17.00 3.29
CA ASP A 75 19.99 -18.43 3.58
C ASP A 75 20.92 -18.67 4.78
N PRO A 76 20.40 -19.22 5.90
CA PRO A 76 21.22 -19.48 7.09
C PRO A 76 22.37 -20.46 6.85
N GLU A 77 22.19 -21.42 5.94
CA GLU A 77 23.19 -22.44 5.61
C GLU A 77 24.22 -21.91 4.60
N ASN A 78 23.80 -20.99 3.73
CA ASN A 78 24.67 -20.35 2.75
C ASN A 78 24.49 -18.83 2.71
N GLN A 79 25.21 -18.11 3.59
CA GLN A 79 25.08 -16.64 3.70
C GLN A 79 25.38 -15.85 2.42
N LYS A 80 25.99 -16.46 1.40
CA LYS A 80 26.17 -15.83 0.08
C LYS A 80 24.87 -15.75 -0.71
N ARG A 81 23.93 -16.67 -0.45
CA ARG A 81 22.61 -16.69 -1.06
C ARG A 81 21.69 -15.71 -0.33
N ARG A 82 21.28 -14.66 -1.04
CA ARG A 82 20.45 -13.57 -0.54
C ARG A 82 19.28 -13.32 -1.49
N TRP A 83 18.17 -12.85 -0.94
CA TRP A 83 17.00 -12.44 -1.70
C TRP A 83 16.50 -11.09 -1.18
N ASN A 84 16.13 -10.19 -2.10
CA ASN A 84 15.63 -8.87 -1.77
C ASN A 84 14.14 -8.78 -2.11
N ALA A 85 13.34 -8.30 -1.16
CA ALA A 85 11.93 -7.99 -1.35
C ALA A 85 11.72 -6.49 -1.32
N THR A 86 10.81 -5.98 -2.14
CA THR A 86 10.19 -4.67 -1.89
C THR A 86 8.69 -4.85 -1.85
N PHE A 87 8.06 -4.38 -0.78
CA PHE A 87 6.62 -4.36 -0.60
C PHE A 87 6.17 -2.90 -0.50
N THR A 88 5.11 -2.52 -1.17
CA THR A 88 4.55 -1.17 -1.11
C THR A 88 3.07 -1.27 -0.78
N ASP A 89 2.64 -0.49 0.19
CA ASP A 89 1.25 -0.32 0.56
C ASP A 89 0.82 1.13 0.33
N TYR A 90 -0.42 1.32 -0.13
CA TYR A 90 -1.02 2.63 -0.35
C TYR A 90 -2.24 2.78 0.56
N SER A 91 -2.35 3.94 1.20
CA SER A 91 -3.46 4.28 2.08
C SER A 91 -4.02 5.65 1.71
N SER A 92 -5.32 5.83 1.89
CA SER A 92 -5.97 7.13 1.80
C SER A 92 -6.73 7.37 3.10
N HIS A 93 -6.77 8.61 3.56
CA HIS A 93 -7.67 8.94 4.67
C HIS A 93 -9.12 8.72 4.23
N LEU A 94 -9.88 7.96 5.02
CA LEU A 94 -11.30 7.75 4.76
C LEU A 94 -12.02 9.08 4.93
N LEU A 95 -12.62 9.56 3.85
CA LEU A 95 -13.58 10.65 3.93
C LEU A 95 -14.79 10.15 4.74
N PRO A 96 -15.49 11.06 5.46
CA PRO A 96 -16.75 10.72 6.09
C PRO A 96 -17.72 10.12 5.07
N THR A 97 -18.51 9.13 5.47
CA THR A 97 -19.52 8.53 4.60
C THR A 97 -20.52 9.60 4.17
N ASP A 98 -20.56 9.90 2.88
CA ASP A 98 -21.59 10.75 2.28
C ASP A 98 -22.84 9.90 2.00
N SER A 99 -23.87 10.05 2.83
CA SER A 99 -25.14 9.33 2.67
C SER A 99 -25.89 9.70 1.39
N SER A 100 -25.59 10.87 0.80
CA SER A 100 -26.17 11.33 -0.46
C SER A 100 -25.56 10.63 -1.68
N TYR A 101 -24.35 10.07 -1.54
CA TYR A 101 -23.71 9.33 -2.61
C TYR A 101 -24.48 8.04 -2.91
N ARG A 102 -24.93 7.89 -4.15
CA ARG A 102 -25.86 6.82 -4.55
C ARG A 102 -25.19 5.56 -5.08
N TYR A 103 -23.89 5.59 -5.28
CA TYR A 103 -23.16 4.49 -5.91
C TYR A 103 -22.33 3.71 -4.89
N GLN A 104 -22.19 2.41 -5.15
CA GLN A 104 -21.31 1.52 -4.41
C GLN A 104 -20.29 0.93 -5.38
N HIS A 105 -19.02 0.89 -4.95
CA HIS A 105 -17.91 0.37 -5.74
C HIS A 105 -17.40 -0.93 -5.16
N PHE A 106 -17.11 -1.90 -6.03
CA PHE A 106 -16.55 -3.20 -5.67
C PHE A 106 -15.35 -3.51 -6.57
N ALA A 107 -14.34 -4.17 -6.01
CA ALA A 107 -13.17 -4.60 -6.74
C ALA A 107 -12.88 -6.09 -6.51
N SER A 108 -12.57 -6.80 -7.59
CA SER A 108 -12.12 -8.19 -7.55
C SER A 108 -10.61 -8.26 -7.54
N THR A 109 -10.04 -8.95 -6.56
CA THR A 109 -8.59 -9.14 -6.43
C THR A 109 -8.01 -10.10 -7.45
N MET A 110 -8.81 -11.00 -8.02
CA MET A 110 -8.32 -12.03 -8.96
C MET A 110 -8.22 -11.52 -10.40
N ALA A 111 -9.21 -10.73 -10.83
CA ALA A 111 -9.31 -10.27 -12.21
C ALA A 111 -9.00 -8.76 -12.36
N GLY A 112 -8.77 -8.05 -11.26
CA GLY A 112 -8.62 -6.60 -11.26
C GLY A 112 -9.90 -5.85 -11.66
N ARG A 113 -11.02 -6.55 -11.84
CA ARG A 113 -12.31 -5.98 -12.24
C ARG A 113 -12.84 -5.03 -11.17
N VAL A 114 -13.27 -3.85 -11.59
CA VAL A 114 -13.96 -2.87 -10.74
C VAL A 114 -15.37 -2.62 -11.30
N VAL A 115 -16.37 -2.67 -10.42
CA VAL A 115 -17.78 -2.45 -10.80
C VAL A 115 -18.39 -1.38 -9.91
N THR A 116 -19.17 -0.51 -10.52
CA THR A 116 -19.98 0.50 -9.84
C THR A 116 -21.46 0.17 -10.00
N VAL A 117 -22.17 0.11 -8.88
CA VAL A 117 -23.59 -0.26 -8.81
C VAL A 117 -24.38 0.88 -8.18
N ASN A 118 -25.56 1.17 -8.74
CA ASN A 118 -26.52 2.08 -8.11
C ASN A 118 -27.20 1.40 -6.92
N LYS A 119 -27.12 1.99 -5.73
CA LYS A 119 -27.64 1.40 -4.49
C LYS A 119 -29.16 1.26 -4.48
N ASP A 120 -29.86 2.10 -5.23
CA ASP A 120 -31.32 2.19 -5.18
C ASP A 120 -31.99 1.04 -5.96
N ASP A 121 -31.41 0.63 -7.09
CA ASP A 121 -32.00 -0.38 -7.99
C ASP A 121 -31.08 -1.56 -8.30
N GLY A 122 -29.84 -1.56 -7.79
CA GLY A 122 -28.87 -2.63 -7.98
C GLY A 122 -28.28 -2.72 -9.39
N LYS A 123 -28.49 -1.72 -10.25
CA LYS A 123 -27.96 -1.76 -11.63
C LYS A 123 -26.49 -1.38 -11.70
N VAL A 124 -25.74 -2.12 -12.51
CA VAL A 124 -24.37 -1.75 -12.90
C VAL A 124 -24.43 -0.51 -13.78
N VAL A 125 -23.73 0.54 -13.39
CA VAL A 125 -23.65 1.81 -14.14
C VAL A 125 -22.31 1.99 -14.83
N TRP A 126 -21.28 1.28 -14.35
CA TRP A 126 -19.94 1.30 -14.93
C TRP A 126 -19.16 0.05 -14.52
N GLU A 127 -18.29 -0.41 -15.41
CA GLU A 127 -17.36 -1.51 -15.15
C GLU A 127 -16.06 -1.30 -15.94
N THR A 128 -14.96 -1.80 -15.39
CA THR A 128 -13.69 -1.96 -16.08
C THR A 128 -12.98 -3.21 -15.60
N ASP A 129 -12.17 -3.78 -16.49
CA ASP A 129 -11.14 -4.75 -16.14
C ASP A 129 -9.77 -4.04 -16.11
N ALA A 130 -8.81 -4.64 -15.41
CA ALA A 130 -7.44 -4.11 -15.25
C ALA A 130 -6.50 -4.52 -16.37
#